data_AF-A0A412A8S5-F1
#
_entry.id   AF-A0A412A8S5-F1
#
_cell.length_a   1.000
_cell.length_b   1.000
_cell.length_c   1.000
_cell.angle_alpha   90.00
_cell.angle_beta   90.00
_cell.angle_gamma   90.00
#
_symmetry.space_group_name_H-M   'P 1'
#
loop_
_entity.id
_entity.type
_entity.pdbx_description
1 polymer ?
#
loop_
_entity_poly.entity_id
_entity_poly.type
_entity_poly.pdbx_seq_one_letter_code
_entity_poly.pdbx_strand_id
1 'polypeptide(L)'
;MKDINNKVSIKRYNSKLLVEPSETLLDIFQIMSKRNRITNIFGKVGSGKTYLARNYIEYLSENTNNLIVYFNGNNKKEVNCDLSFSDFDSFIDFLLNVEVKDTSIYLVIDEASSLTDEQLVHLNATFNKLLANDLGIVVSILSYTVLLDKFEGELERFVLETKRS
;
A
#
# COMPACT_ATOMS: atom_id res chain seq x y z
N MET A 1 -1.52 5.64 -28.18
CA MET A 1 -1.51 5.10 -26.80
C MET A 1 -0.25 4.31 -26.64
N LYS A 2 0.62 4.63 -25.67
CA LYS A 2 1.74 3.75 -25.34
C LYS A 2 1.16 2.52 -24.65
N ASP A 3 1.40 1.34 -25.20
CA ASP A 3 1.14 0.09 -24.49
C ASP A 3 2.04 0.06 -23.25
N ILE A 4 1.47 0.43 -22.11
CA ILE A 4 2.11 0.22 -20.81
C ILE A 4 2.06 -1.29 -20.57
N ASN A 5 3.08 -1.98 -21.07
CA ASN A 5 3.38 -3.37 -20.73
C ASN A 5 3.87 -3.43 -19.27
N ASN A 6 3.01 -3.08 -18.33
CA ASN A 6 3.22 -3.39 -16.92
C ASN A 6 3.11 -4.91 -16.81
N LYS A 7 4.25 -5.60 -16.64
CA LYS A 7 4.28 -7.02 -16.26
C LYS A 7 3.73 -7.15 -14.83
N VAL A 8 2.41 -7.11 -14.68
CA VAL A 8 1.74 -7.30 -13.40
C VAL A 8 1.86 -8.77 -13.01
N SER A 9 2.69 -9.06 -12.00
CA SER A 9 2.68 -10.35 -11.29
C SER A 9 1.40 -10.44 -10.45
N ILE A 10 0.60 -11.49 -10.63
CA ILE A 10 -0.62 -11.72 -9.86
C ILE A 10 -0.41 -12.90 -8.92
N LYS A 11 -0.52 -12.66 -7.61
CA LYS A 11 -0.49 -13.69 -6.57
C LYS A 11 -1.83 -13.71 -5.83
N ARG A 12 -2.35 -14.92 -5.56
CA ARG A 12 -3.66 -15.12 -4.93
C ARG A 12 -3.46 -15.79 -3.57
N TYR A 13 -4.10 -15.24 -2.55
CA TYR A 13 -4.06 -15.76 -1.18
C TYR A 13 -5.47 -15.92 -0.62
N ASN A 14 -5.65 -16.97 0.16
CA ASN A 14 -6.89 -17.19 0.92
C ASN A 14 -6.81 -16.40 2.22
N SER A 15 -7.83 -15.60 2.54
CA SER A 15 -7.83 -14.78 3.75
C SER A 15 -7.76 -15.60 5.05
N LYS A 16 -8.13 -16.88 5.04
CA LYS A 16 -7.97 -17.79 6.19
C LYS A 16 -6.51 -18.13 6.50
N LEU A 17 -5.62 -18.01 5.52
CA LEU A 17 -4.17 -18.22 5.71
C LEU A 17 -3.49 -16.98 6.30
N LEU A 18 -4.22 -15.86 6.42
CA LEU A 18 -3.73 -14.64 7.03
C LEU A 18 -3.88 -14.65 8.56
N VAL A 19 -4.48 -15.68 9.15
CA VAL A 19 -4.71 -15.77 10.59
C VAL A 19 -3.55 -16.58 11.20
N GLU A 20 -2.82 -15.97 12.14
CA GLU A 20 -1.58 -16.44 12.80
C GLU A 20 -0.28 -16.21 11.99
N PRO A 21 0.86 -15.88 12.66
CA PRO A 21 2.13 -15.67 11.98
C PRO A 21 2.54 -16.97 11.29
N SER A 22 2.26 -17.03 10.00
CA SER A 22 2.59 -18.14 9.12
C SER A 22 3.74 -17.71 8.22
N GLU A 23 4.53 -18.68 7.74
CA GLU A 23 5.54 -18.43 6.70
C GLU A 23 4.92 -17.70 5.49
N THR A 24 3.65 -17.95 5.20
CA THR A 24 2.90 -17.25 4.15
C THR A 24 2.76 -15.75 4.40
N LEU A 25 2.52 -15.30 5.64
CA LEU A 25 2.46 -13.86 5.95
C LEU A 25 3.84 -13.21 5.80
N LEU A 26 4.90 -13.88 6.28
CA LEU A 26 6.27 -13.38 6.14
C LEU A 26 6.67 -13.28 4.66
N ASP A 27 6.32 -14.26 3.83
CA ASP A 27 6.55 -14.22 2.39
C ASP A 27 5.80 -13.04 1.73
N ILE A 28 4.55 -12.79 2.13
CA ILE A 28 3.77 -11.64 1.66
C ILE A 28 4.46 -10.33 2.08
N PHE A 29 4.88 -10.21 3.34
CA PHE A 29 5.56 -9.01 3.84
C PHE A 29 6.88 -8.76 3.13
N GLN A 30 7.70 -9.78 2.88
CA GLN A 30 8.94 -9.64 2.11
C GLN A 30 8.69 -9.11 0.70
N ILE A 31 7.59 -9.50 0.06
CA ILE A 31 7.20 -8.96 -1.24
C ILE A 31 6.73 -7.51 -1.11
N MET A 32 5.87 -7.22 -0.13
CA MET A 32 5.36 -5.87 0.14
C MET A 32 6.47 -4.88 0.49
N SER A 33 7.57 -5.35 1.09
CA SER A 33 8.71 -4.52 1.50
C SER A 33 9.70 -4.20 0.37
N LYS A 34 9.47 -4.65 -0.86
CA LYS A 34 10.37 -4.35 -1.99
C LYS A 34 10.31 -2.87 -2.34
N ARG A 35 11.48 -2.22 -2.33
CA ARG A 35 11.67 -0.82 -2.74
C ARG A 35 11.21 -0.56 -4.16
N ASN A 36 10.74 0.66 -4.40
CA ASN A 36 10.34 1.18 -5.71
C ASN A 36 9.26 0.34 -6.39
N ARG A 37 8.47 -0.40 -5.60
CA ARG A 37 7.37 -1.24 -6.07
C ARG A 37 6.06 -0.81 -5.44
N ILE A 38 5.03 -0.74 -6.28
CA ILE A 38 3.66 -0.53 -5.81
C ILE A 38 2.99 -1.90 -5.73
N THR A 39 2.59 -2.26 -4.52
CA THR A 39 1.84 -3.49 -4.27
C THR A 39 0.37 -3.16 -4.09
N ASN A 40 -0.50 -3.65 -4.98
CA ASN A 40 -1.95 -3.51 -4.79
C ASN A 40 -2.54 -4.79 -4.20
N ILE A 41 -3.12 -4.67 -3.01
CA ILE A 41 -3.89 -5.70 -2.33
C ILE A 41 -5.37 -5.46 -2.61
N PHE A 42 -5.94 -6.32 -3.44
CA PHE A 42 -7.33 -6.32 -3.83
C PHE A 42 -8.11 -7.41 -3.12
N GLY A 43 -9.32 -7.09 -2.63
CA GLY A 43 -10.21 -8.08 -2.02
C GLY A 43 -11.57 -7.49 -1.68
N LYS A 44 -12.58 -8.36 -1.57
CA LYS A 44 -13.95 -7.95 -1.19
C LYS A 44 -13.98 -7.29 0.19
N VAL A 45 -15.05 -6.55 0.50
CA VAL A 45 -15.32 -6.10 1.87
C VAL A 45 -15.34 -7.33 2.79
N GLY A 46 -14.68 -7.23 3.95
CA GLY A 46 -14.53 -8.34 4.90
C GLY A 46 -13.45 -9.37 4.55
N SER A 47 -12.62 -9.15 3.52
CA SER A 47 -11.55 -10.09 3.15
C SER A 47 -10.29 -10.02 4.03
N GLY A 48 -10.29 -9.22 5.09
CA GLY A 48 -9.14 -9.06 5.97
C GLY A 48 -8.03 -8.16 5.45
N LYS A 49 -8.29 -7.28 4.47
CA LYS A 49 -7.31 -6.30 3.95
C LYS A 49 -6.69 -5.44 5.07
N THR A 50 -7.52 -4.74 5.83
CA THR A 50 -7.06 -3.91 6.96
C THR A 50 -6.34 -4.74 8.02
N TYR A 51 -6.76 -5.99 8.25
CA TYR A 51 -6.06 -6.90 9.15
C TYR A 51 -4.65 -7.22 8.63
N LEU A 52 -4.48 -7.48 7.32
CA LEU A 52 -3.17 -7.65 6.70
C LEU A 52 -2.30 -6.39 6.83
N ALA A 53 -2.87 -5.19 6.59
CA ALA A 53 -2.15 -3.93 6.78
C ALA A 53 -1.67 -3.73 8.22
N ARG A 54 -2.52 -4.04 9.22
CA ARG A 54 -2.15 -3.96 10.64
C ARG A 54 -0.95 -4.84 10.96
N ASN A 55 -1.03 -6.14 10.62
CA ASN A 55 0.07 -7.06 10.88
C ASN A 55 1.35 -6.67 10.12
N TYR A 56 1.23 -6.15 8.90
CA TYR A 56 2.38 -5.67 8.13
C TYR A 56 3.03 -4.45 8.79
N ILE A 57 2.24 -3.48 9.25
CA ILE A 57 2.71 -2.29 9.96
C ILE A 57 3.39 -2.67 11.28
N GLU A 58 2.79 -3.59 12.05
CA GLU A 58 3.40 -4.14 13.27
C GLU A 58 4.75 -4.81 12.95
N TYR A 59 4.78 -5.68 11.94
CA TYR A 59 6.02 -6.31 11.47
C TYR A 59 7.10 -5.28 11.08
N LEU A 60 6.76 -4.25 10.32
CA LEU A 60 7.71 -3.20 9.93
C LEU A 60 8.23 -2.42 11.13
N SER A 61 7.37 -2.14 12.11
CA SER A 61 7.71 -1.38 13.33
C SER A 61 8.68 -2.17 14.21
N GLU A 62 8.54 -3.50 14.25
CA GLU A 62 9.40 -4.38 15.04
C GLU A 62 10.76 -4.67 14.36
N ASN A 63 10.80 -4.63 13.02
CA ASN A 63 11.95 -5.12 12.25
C ASN A 63 12.73 -4.02 11.52
N THR A 64 12.25 -2.77 11.54
CA THR A 64 12.89 -1.67 10.82
C THR A 64 12.80 -0.35 11.58
N ASN A 65 13.73 0.56 11.31
CA ASN A 65 13.68 1.95 11.79
C ASN A 65 13.17 2.91 10.70
N ASN A 66 12.41 2.39 9.73
CA ASN A 66 11.89 3.16 8.61
C ASN A 66 10.64 3.94 9.01
N LEU A 67 10.36 5.05 8.33
CA LEU A 67 9.14 5.81 8.58
C LEU A 67 7.93 5.07 8.02
N ILE A 68 6.96 4.73 8.89
CA ILE A 68 5.74 4.03 8.50
C ILE A 68 4.57 5.01 8.49
N VAL A 69 3.97 5.19 7.33
CA VAL A 69 2.86 6.13 7.12
C VAL A 69 1.63 5.38 6.67
N TYR A 70 0.52 5.61 7.37
CA TYR A 70 -0.78 5.04 7.05
C TYR A 70 -1.77 6.12 6.64
N PHE A 71 -2.44 5.94 5.50
CA PHE A 71 -3.56 6.77 5.09
C PHE A 71 -4.81 5.90 4.90
N ASN A 72 -5.97 6.38 5.35
CA ASN A 72 -7.25 5.69 5.13
C ASN A 72 -8.23 6.60 4.41
N GLY A 73 -8.64 6.21 3.20
CA GLY A 73 -9.52 7.01 2.35
C GLY A 73 -10.94 7.20 2.89
N ASN A 74 -11.38 6.40 3.88
CA ASN A 74 -12.66 6.58 4.55
C ASN A 74 -12.56 7.48 5.79
N ASN A 75 -11.44 8.17 5.97
CA ASN A 75 -11.19 9.12 7.07
C ASN A 75 -11.32 8.46 8.46
N LYS A 76 -10.78 7.23 8.59
CA LYS A 76 -10.76 6.47 9.85
C LYS A 76 -9.33 6.23 10.31
N LYS A 77 -9.09 6.44 11.61
CA LYS A 77 -7.83 6.06 12.26
C LYS A 77 -7.94 4.63 12.78
N GLU A 78 -7.45 3.68 11.99
CA GLU A 78 -7.63 2.24 12.26
C GLU A 78 -6.34 1.50 12.64
N VAL A 79 -5.18 2.14 12.50
CA VAL A 79 -3.87 1.51 12.73
C VAL A 79 -2.95 2.46 13.48
N ASN A 80 -2.19 1.93 14.43
CA ASN A 80 -1.12 2.65 15.11
C ASN A 80 0.18 2.50 14.31
N CYS A 81 0.79 3.61 13.94
CA CYS A 81 2.05 3.73 13.21
C CYS A 81 2.66 5.10 13.51
N ASP A 82 3.82 5.42 12.93
CA ASP A 82 4.50 6.70 13.17
C ASP A 82 3.64 7.90 12.78
N LEU A 83 3.04 7.84 11.58
CA LEU A 83 2.16 8.89 11.06
C LEU A 83 0.91 8.28 10.44
N SER A 84 -0.25 8.75 10.88
CA SER A 84 -1.54 8.36 10.33
C SER A 84 -2.33 9.57 9.85
N PHE A 85 -2.79 9.49 8.60
CA PHE A 85 -3.60 10.51 7.95
C PHE A 85 -5.00 9.99 7.63
N SER A 86 -5.96 10.88 7.77
CA SER A 86 -7.36 10.62 7.44
C SER A 86 -7.95 11.72 6.52
N ASP A 87 -7.22 12.83 6.37
CA ASP A 87 -7.44 13.89 5.40
C ASP A 87 -6.47 13.74 4.21
N PHE A 88 -6.99 13.86 2.98
CA PHE A 88 -6.21 13.63 1.77
C PHE A 88 -5.22 14.76 1.49
N ASP A 89 -5.63 16.02 1.67
CA ASP A 89 -4.78 17.17 1.34
C ASP A 89 -3.58 17.25 2.29
N SER A 90 -3.80 17.03 3.59
CA SER A 90 -2.73 16.93 4.59
C SER A 90 -1.78 15.76 4.30
N PHE A 91 -2.31 14.64 3.80
CA PHE A 91 -1.49 13.49 3.42
C PHE A 91 -0.60 13.82 2.20
N ILE A 92 -1.15 14.46 1.18
CA ILE A 92 -0.39 14.87 0.00
C ILE A 92 0.65 15.94 0.34
N ASP A 93 0.30 16.93 1.16
CA ASP A 93 1.22 17.96 1.60
C ASP A 93 2.41 17.36 2.36
N PHE A 94 2.15 16.41 3.28
CA PHE A 94 3.21 15.65 3.92
C PHE A 94 4.11 14.94 2.89
N LEU A 95 3.52 14.21 1.94
CA LEU A 95 4.29 13.47 0.92
C LEU A 95 5.14 14.38 0.03
N LEU A 96 4.70 15.61 -0.26
CA LEU A 96 5.45 16.55 -1.09
C LEU A 96 6.61 17.22 -0.35
N ASN A 97 6.55 17.28 0.98
CA ASN A 97 7.54 17.97 1.82
C ASN A 97 8.44 17.01 2.62
N VAL A 98 8.23 15.70 2.53
CA VAL A 98 9.03 14.73 3.28
C VAL A 98 10.47 14.68 2.75
N GLU A 99 11.42 15.05 3.59
CA GLU A 99 12.84 14.87 3.34
C GLU A 99 13.30 13.56 3.96
N VAL A 100 13.59 12.56 3.12
CA VAL A 100 14.06 11.26 3.60
C VAL A 100 15.57 11.25 3.60
N LYS A 101 16.17 11.38 4.79
CA LYS A 101 17.62 11.24 4.98
C LYS A 101 17.85 9.93 5.73
N ASP A 102 18.58 9.01 5.10
CA ASP A 102 19.09 7.74 5.65
C ASP A 102 18.11 6.61 5.97
N THR A 103 16.79 6.81 5.88
CA THR A 103 15.76 5.75 6.09
C THR A 103 14.84 5.60 4.87
N SER A 104 14.02 4.55 4.79
CA SER A 104 12.99 4.41 3.74
C SER A 104 11.63 4.88 4.28
N ILE A 105 10.68 5.24 3.41
CA ILE A 105 9.27 5.41 3.79
C ILE A 105 8.46 4.20 3.34
N TYR A 106 7.68 3.64 4.25
CA TYR A 106 6.66 2.63 3.98
C TYR A 106 5.28 3.28 4.02
N LEU A 107 4.67 3.40 2.84
CA LEU A 107 3.34 3.96 2.67
C LEU A 107 2.31 2.84 2.60
N VAL A 108 1.34 2.85 3.50
CA VAL A 108 0.17 1.97 3.47
C VAL A 108 -1.08 2.81 3.25
N ILE A 109 -1.74 2.62 2.11
CA ILE A 109 -3.01 3.30 1.80
C ILE A 109 -4.14 2.30 1.92
N ASP A 110 -5.02 2.47 2.89
CA ASP A 110 -6.24 1.68 3.02
C ASP A 110 -7.46 2.39 2.44
N GLU A 111 -8.41 1.58 1.97
CA GLU A 111 -9.64 2.03 1.34
C GLU A 111 -9.40 3.02 0.18
N ALA A 112 -8.34 2.80 -0.61
CA ALA A 112 -8.01 3.68 -1.75
C ALA A 112 -9.16 3.85 -2.76
N SER A 113 -10.09 2.89 -2.79
CA SER A 113 -11.28 2.92 -3.63
C SER A 113 -12.30 3.99 -3.24
N SER A 114 -12.17 4.64 -2.08
CA SER A 114 -13.03 5.77 -1.69
C SER A 114 -12.55 7.12 -2.24
N LEU A 115 -11.32 7.16 -2.78
CA LEU A 115 -10.76 8.36 -3.39
C LEU A 115 -11.44 8.68 -4.73
N THR A 116 -11.59 9.97 -5.03
CA THR A 116 -12.08 10.42 -6.34
C THR A 116 -11.04 10.16 -7.43
N ASP A 117 -11.46 10.13 -8.69
CA ASP A 117 -10.52 10.01 -9.82
C ASP A 117 -9.46 11.12 -9.81
N GLU A 118 -9.84 12.36 -9.46
CA GLU A 118 -8.91 13.48 -9.33
C GLU A 118 -7.86 13.25 -8.23
N GLN A 119 -8.29 12.75 -7.07
CA GLN A 119 -7.39 12.40 -5.97
C GLN A 119 -6.45 11.26 -6.37
N LEU A 120 -6.93 10.24 -7.08
CA LEU A 120 -6.09 9.14 -7.58
C LEU A 120 -5.04 9.62 -8.59
N VAL A 121 -5.42 10.53 -9.50
CA VAL A 121 -4.47 11.16 -10.45
C VAL A 121 -3.42 11.97 -9.70
N HIS A 122 -3.83 12.77 -8.71
CA HIS A 122 -2.90 13.55 -7.90
C HIS A 122 -1.94 12.65 -7.11
N LEU A 123 -2.47 11.61 -6.47
CA LEU A 123 -1.68 10.63 -5.72
C LEU A 123 -0.64 9.94 -6.62
N ASN A 124 -1.03 9.53 -7.83
CA ASN A 124 -0.10 8.94 -8.79
C ASN A 124 1.01 9.92 -9.20
N ALA A 125 0.66 11.19 -9.48
CA ALA A 125 1.66 12.21 -9.80
C ALA A 125 2.65 12.45 -8.64
N THR A 126 2.16 12.43 -7.40
CA THR A 126 2.99 12.54 -6.19
C THR A 126 3.92 11.34 -6.04
N PHE A 127 3.42 10.12 -6.23
CA PHE A 127 4.24 8.90 -6.21
C PHE A 127 5.32 8.88 -7.29
N ASN A 128 4.99 9.30 -8.52
CA ASN A 128 5.98 9.38 -9.58
C ASN A 128 7.11 10.36 -9.25
N LYS A 129 6.81 11.51 -8.64
CA LYS A 129 7.84 12.46 -8.18
C LYS A 129 8.72 11.85 -7.09
N LEU A 130 8.09 11.18 -6.13
CA LEU A 130 8.74 10.52 -5.01
C LEU A 130 9.68 9.39 -5.46
N LEU A 131 9.23 8.55 -6.39
CA LEU A 131 10.02 7.48 -6.99
C LEU A 131 11.17 8.02 -7.87
N ALA A 132 10.94 9.10 -8.61
CA ALA A 132 11.97 9.72 -9.45
C ALA A 132 13.13 10.35 -8.64
N ASN A 133 12.87 10.75 -7.39
CA ASN A 133 13.87 11.31 -6.49
C ASN A 133 14.64 10.24 -5.68
N ASP A 134 14.43 8.95 -5.97
CA ASP A 134 15.09 7.80 -5.32
C ASP A 134 15.05 7.83 -3.78
N LEU A 135 13.96 8.35 -3.21
CA LEU A 135 13.76 8.48 -1.76
C LEU A 135 13.52 7.12 -1.06
N GLY A 136 13.81 6.00 -1.74
CA GLY A 136 13.71 4.65 -1.17
C GLY A 136 12.32 4.30 -0.67
N ILE A 137 11.28 4.64 -1.44
CA ILE A 137 9.88 4.54 -1.02
C ILE A 137 9.31 3.17 -1.37
N VAL A 138 8.55 2.62 -0.43
CA VAL A 138 7.81 1.36 -0.56
C VAL A 138 6.33 1.68 -0.43
N VAL A 139 5.52 1.31 -1.42
CA VAL A 139 4.08 1.65 -1.44
C VAL A 139 3.23 0.38 -1.46
N SER A 140 2.37 0.24 -0.46
CA SER A 140 1.33 -0.78 -0.37
C SER A 140 -0.06 -0.12 -0.42
N ILE A 141 -0.82 -0.43 -1.46
CA ILE A 141 -2.18 0.10 -1.70
C ILE A 141 -3.18 -1.02 -1.43
N LEU A 142 -4.06 -0.83 -0.46
CA LEU A 142 -5.17 -1.72 -0.17
C LEU A 142 -6.43 -1.11 -0.76
N SER A 143 -7.12 -1.89 -1.59
CA SER A 143 -8.26 -1.40 -2.36
C SER A 143 -9.32 -2.48 -2.57
N TYR A 144 -10.58 -2.05 -2.71
CA TYR A 144 -11.70 -2.92 -3.08
C TYR A 144 -11.81 -3.08 -4.61
N THR A 145 -11.27 -2.14 -5.37
CA THR A 145 -11.16 -2.13 -6.84
C THR A 145 -9.71 -2.21 -7.26
N VAL A 146 -9.44 -2.77 -8.44
CA VAL A 146 -8.09 -2.66 -9.02
C VAL A 146 -7.88 -1.20 -9.41
N LEU A 147 -6.84 -0.57 -8.86
CA LEU A 147 -6.47 0.81 -9.18
C LEU A 147 -5.16 0.90 -9.98
N LEU A 148 -4.65 -0.24 -10.44
CA LEU A 148 -3.31 -0.38 -11.03
C LEU A 148 -3.17 0.27 -12.41
N ASP A 149 -4.28 0.45 -13.13
CA ASP A 149 -4.32 1.26 -14.36
C ASP A 149 -4.15 2.76 -14.10
N LYS A 150 -4.27 3.18 -12.83
CA LYS A 150 -4.08 4.56 -12.38
C LYS A 150 -2.66 4.87 -11.93
N PHE A 151 -1.78 3.85 -11.85
CA PHE A 151 -0.39 4.01 -11.38
C PHE A 151 0.64 3.54 -12.41
N GLU A 152 1.72 4.32 -12.56
CA GLU A 152 2.87 3.97 -13.39
C GLU A 152 3.96 3.30 -12.54
N GLY A 153 4.63 2.23 -13.03
CA GLY A 153 5.76 1.58 -12.33
C GLY A 153 5.75 0.06 -12.33
N GLU A 154 6.69 -0.57 -11.59
CA GLU A 154 6.65 -2.01 -11.32
C GLU A 154 5.53 -2.33 -10.32
N LEU A 155 4.61 -3.19 -10.75
CA LEU A 155 3.39 -3.50 -10.00
C LEU A 155 3.40 -4.97 -9.56
N GLU A 156 3.09 -5.22 -8.29
CA GLU A 156 2.67 -6.55 -7.80
C GLU A 156 1.19 -6.48 -7.41
N ARG A 157 0.40 -7.49 -7.81
CA ARG A 157 -1.00 -7.61 -7.42
C ARG A 157 -1.18 -8.79 -6.48
N PHE A 158 -1.74 -8.51 -5.31
CA PHE A 158 -2.26 -9.49 -4.39
C PHE A 158 -3.78 -9.53 -4.44
N VAL A 159 -4.34 -10.72 -4.61
CA VAL A 159 -5.79 -10.95 -4.53
C VAL A 159 -6.09 -11.73 -3.27
N LEU A 160 -6.79 -11.10 -2.32
CA LEU A 160 -7.31 -11.73 -1.11
C LEU A 160 -8.73 -12.23 -1.38
N GLU A 161 -8.85 -13.55 -1.51
CA GLU A 161 -10.13 -14.20 -1.75
C GLU A 161 -10.81 -14.56 -0.43
N THR A 162 -12.03 -14.06 -0.23
CA THR A 162 -12.94 -14.62 0.77
C THR A 162 -13.52 -15.91 0.21
N LYS A 163 -13.40 -17.04 0.93
CA LYS A 163 -14.22 -18.20 0.60
C LYS A 163 -15.69 -17.79 0.76
N ARG A 164 -16.51 -18.05 -0.25
CA ARG A 164 -17.95 -18.27 -0.02
C ARG A 164 -18.03 -19.37 1.04
N SER A 165 -18.60 -19.03 2.19
CA SER A 165 -19.14 -19.98 3.16
C SER A 165 -20.10 -20.94 2.47
#